data_AF-A0A662R3G7-F1
#
_entry.id   AF-A0A662R3G7-F1
#
_cell.length_a   1.000
_cell.length_b   1.000
_cell.length_c   1.000
_cell.angle_alpha   90.00
_cell.angle_beta   90.00
_cell.angle_gamma   90.00
#
_symmetry.space_group_name_H-M   'P 1'
#
loop_
_entity.id
_entity.type
_entity.pdbx_description
1 polymer ?
#
loop_
_entity_poly.entity_id
_entity_poly.type
_entity_poly.pdbx_seq_one_letter_code
_entity_poly.pdbx_strand_id
1 'polypeptide(L)'
;YPWNGLIVLNNESKDYGLPVAVQYARYAGGPNSAWYNSLTWMRYNTPETGLSYYGPYERPPPGEPYPYPDTAYFVLSWWDYGHWIEVIGHRIPNANPFQAGIGGGKSHAPGASTFFTAQTEDEANEIADTLGTRYVVSDVEMATGKFYAMTAWTGDTEGYWQTVQTSGGPQNFPSMRYYDSMEGRLHIFDGISLSHYRLVHESMAGNTAELGYRQVYNLYTQMDPDFHNKYPDLPKSVAETNTGYVKIFEYVKGARITGTAPPNTTISLSVPILTNQGRAFNYTQTTTASSNGTFTFTVPYSTDGPIAGGTQFDTMPSDMYTITLLGRPHQVSVSEEDVMNGSTIKVT
;
A
#
# COMPACT_ATOMS: atom_id res chain seq x y z
N TYR A 1 -12.95 -43.28 45.70
CA TYR A 1 -11.51 -43.58 45.87
C TYR A 1 -11.34 -45.03 46.26
N PRO A 2 -10.34 -45.79 45.75
CA PRO A 2 -9.26 -45.48 44.78
C PRO A 2 -9.34 -46.36 43.49
N TRP A 3 -8.94 -45.92 42.28
CA TRP A 3 -7.60 -45.77 41.63
C TRP A 3 -6.80 -47.05 41.35
N ASN A 4 -6.56 -47.32 40.05
CA ASN A 4 -5.31 -47.71 39.35
C ASN A 4 -5.67 -48.49 38.05
N GLY A 5 -5.20 -48.19 36.84
CA GLY A 5 -4.35 -47.15 36.28
C GLY A 5 -4.21 -47.45 34.78
N LEU A 6 -4.45 -46.49 33.91
CA LEU A 6 -4.06 -46.57 32.50
C LEU A 6 -3.10 -45.41 32.24
N ILE A 7 -1.85 -45.77 31.94
CA ILE A 7 -0.77 -44.84 31.65
C ILE A 7 -1.08 -44.20 30.30
N VAL A 8 -1.51 -42.94 30.33
CA VAL A 8 -1.40 -42.04 29.17
C VAL A 8 0.06 -41.62 29.12
N LEU A 9 0.77 -42.05 28.09
CA LEU A 9 2.09 -41.50 27.78
C LEU A 9 1.89 -40.07 27.27
N ASN A 10 1.90 -39.12 28.21
CA ASN A 10 2.21 -37.73 27.92
C ASN A 10 3.62 -37.71 27.32
N ASN A 11 3.72 -37.47 26.02
CA ASN A 11 4.99 -37.08 25.42
C ASN A 11 5.21 -35.58 25.68
N GLU A 12 5.38 -35.23 26.96
CA GLU A 12 6.01 -33.98 27.36
C GLU A 12 7.53 -34.11 27.11
N SER A 13 7.96 -34.05 25.85
CA SER A 13 9.34 -33.67 25.59
C SER A 13 9.42 -32.15 25.78
N LYS A 14 9.86 -31.74 26.97
CA LYS A 14 10.26 -30.36 27.26
C LYS A 14 11.35 -29.94 26.25
N ASP A 15 10.96 -29.19 25.23
CA ASP A 15 11.84 -28.59 24.21
C ASP A 15 12.66 -27.43 24.81
N TYR A 16 13.44 -27.69 25.86
CA TYR A 16 14.48 -26.77 26.30
C TYR A 16 15.73 -27.00 25.43
N GLY A 17 15.94 -26.12 24.44
CA GLY A 17 17.23 -26.03 23.74
C GLY A 17 17.18 -26.11 22.21
N LEU A 18 16.01 -26.15 21.58
CA LEU A 18 15.93 -25.97 20.12
C LEU A 18 16.02 -24.47 19.79
N PRO A 19 16.76 -24.07 18.73
CA PRO A 19 16.76 -22.70 18.25
C PRO A 19 15.32 -22.25 17.98
N VAL A 20 14.99 -20.99 18.31
CA VAL A 20 13.66 -20.40 18.07
C VAL A 20 13.21 -20.65 16.62
N ALA A 21 14.13 -20.56 15.66
CA ALA A 21 13.88 -20.88 14.25
C ALA A 21 13.32 -22.30 14.02
N VAL A 22 13.76 -23.31 14.77
CA VAL A 22 13.28 -24.70 14.67
C VAL A 22 11.91 -24.88 15.32
N GLN A 23 11.59 -24.11 16.37
CA GLN A 23 10.25 -24.13 16.97
C GLN A 23 9.21 -23.45 16.05
N TYR A 24 9.57 -22.37 15.37
CA TYR A 24 8.72 -21.71 14.37
C TYR A 24 8.56 -22.55 13.09
N ALA A 25 9.62 -23.21 12.61
CA ALA A 25 9.57 -24.05 11.41
C ALA A 25 8.68 -25.31 11.54
N ARG A 26 8.26 -25.69 12.76
CA ARG A 26 7.32 -26.80 12.99
C ARG A 26 5.88 -26.47 12.59
N TYR A 27 5.53 -25.19 12.49
CA TYR A 27 4.24 -24.72 12.02
C TYR A 27 4.38 -24.18 10.61
N ALA A 28 4.42 -25.06 9.60
CA ALA A 28 4.30 -24.65 8.21
C ALA A 28 2.86 -24.15 7.96
N GLY A 29 2.62 -22.86 8.16
CA GLY A 29 1.40 -22.19 7.70
C GLY A 29 1.48 -21.89 6.21
N GLY A 30 0.34 -21.91 5.52
CA GLY A 30 0.18 -21.33 4.18
C GLY A 30 -0.31 -19.89 4.26
N PRO A 31 -0.57 -19.24 3.11
CA PRO A 31 -1.24 -17.94 3.12
C PRO A 31 -2.56 -18.06 3.88
N ASN A 32 -2.83 -17.07 4.74
CA ASN A 32 -4.14 -16.96 5.37
C ASN A 32 -5.22 -16.68 4.30
N SER A 33 -6.50 -16.75 4.68
CA SER A 33 -7.60 -16.54 3.73
C SER A 33 -7.60 -15.15 3.12
N ALA A 34 -7.12 -14.12 3.83
CA ALA A 34 -7.00 -12.77 3.30
C ALA A 34 -6.03 -12.73 2.11
N TRP A 35 -4.81 -13.23 2.29
CA TRP A 35 -3.82 -13.35 1.21
C TRP A 35 -4.29 -14.23 0.06
N TYR A 36 -4.82 -15.42 0.36
CA TYR A 36 -5.27 -16.36 -0.69
C TYR A 36 -6.40 -15.75 -1.53
N ASN A 37 -7.41 -15.14 -0.90
CA ASN A 37 -8.54 -14.55 -1.61
C ASN A 37 -8.14 -13.32 -2.41
N SER A 38 -7.31 -12.43 -1.86
CA SER A 38 -6.86 -11.23 -2.56
C SER A 38 -5.96 -11.55 -3.75
N LEU A 39 -5.09 -12.56 -3.65
CA LEU A 39 -4.30 -13.00 -4.80
C LEU A 39 -5.14 -13.77 -5.84
N THR A 40 -6.14 -14.52 -5.40
CA THR A 40 -7.12 -15.12 -6.32
C THR A 40 -7.89 -14.02 -7.06
N TRP A 41 -8.29 -12.95 -6.36
CA TRP A 41 -8.90 -11.78 -6.98
C TRP A 41 -7.95 -11.15 -8.00
N MET A 42 -6.68 -10.93 -7.65
CA MET A 42 -5.67 -10.35 -8.55
C MET A 42 -5.56 -11.15 -9.84
N ARG A 43 -5.49 -12.49 -9.75
CA ARG A 43 -5.38 -13.38 -10.91
C ARG A 43 -6.48 -13.16 -11.95
N TYR A 44 -7.71 -12.91 -11.51
CA TYR A 44 -8.88 -12.84 -12.38
C TYR A 44 -9.36 -11.41 -12.69
N ASN A 45 -8.85 -10.40 -11.99
CA ASN A 45 -9.32 -9.02 -12.11
C ASN A 45 -8.24 -8.03 -12.54
N THR A 46 -7.01 -8.48 -12.80
CA THR A 46 -5.95 -7.64 -13.39
C THR A 46 -5.62 -8.12 -14.81
N PRO A 47 -5.15 -7.24 -15.72
CA PRO A 47 -4.79 -7.64 -17.09
C PRO A 47 -3.71 -8.73 -17.09
N GLU A 48 -3.66 -9.55 -18.13
CA GLU A 48 -2.56 -10.52 -18.28
C GLU A 48 -1.22 -9.81 -18.49
N THR A 49 -0.13 -10.38 -17.98
CA THR A 49 1.23 -9.84 -18.18
C THR A 49 1.78 -10.12 -19.58
N GLY A 50 1.10 -10.99 -20.35
CA GLY A 50 1.59 -11.51 -21.63
C GLY A 50 2.65 -12.61 -21.49
N LEU A 51 3.12 -12.91 -20.27
CA LEU A 51 4.01 -14.04 -20.00
C LEU A 51 3.18 -15.26 -19.58
N SER A 52 3.27 -16.35 -20.34
CA SER A 52 2.60 -17.61 -19.99
C SER A 52 3.18 -18.18 -18.70
N TYR A 53 2.33 -18.60 -17.75
CA TYR A 53 2.75 -19.22 -16.48
C TYR A 53 3.37 -20.63 -16.63
N TYR A 54 2.99 -21.37 -17.67
CA TYR A 54 3.49 -22.74 -17.94
C TYR A 54 4.46 -22.80 -19.13
N GLY A 55 4.83 -21.64 -19.67
CA GLY A 55 5.57 -21.56 -20.92
C GLY A 55 6.95 -22.18 -20.81
N PRO A 56 7.50 -22.75 -21.90
CA PRO A 56 8.92 -23.02 -21.93
C PRO A 56 9.66 -21.69 -21.79
N TYR A 57 10.56 -21.61 -20.82
CA TYR A 57 11.42 -20.43 -20.63
C TYR A 57 12.84 -20.78 -21.02
N GLU A 58 13.43 -19.95 -21.86
CA GLU A 58 14.85 -20.03 -22.15
C GLU A 58 15.60 -19.12 -21.18
N ARG A 59 16.62 -19.70 -20.53
CA ARG A 59 17.47 -18.93 -19.63
C ARG A 59 18.28 -17.92 -20.47
N PRO A 60 18.25 -16.62 -20.14
CA PRO A 60 19.06 -15.63 -20.84
C PRO A 60 20.56 -15.88 -20.59
N PRO A 61 21.45 -15.34 -21.44
CA PRO A 61 22.88 -15.38 -21.20
C PRO A 61 23.25 -14.90 -19.79
N PRO A 62 24.33 -15.43 -19.17
CA PRO A 62 24.74 -15.00 -17.84
C PRO A 62 24.94 -13.48 -17.75
N GLY A 63 24.19 -12.84 -16.85
CA GLY A 63 24.26 -11.39 -16.61
C GLY A 63 23.26 -10.55 -17.43
N GLU A 64 22.54 -11.15 -18.37
CA GLU A 64 21.48 -10.46 -19.12
C GLU A 64 20.11 -10.61 -18.43
N PRO A 65 19.26 -9.57 -18.46
CA PRO A 65 17.90 -9.67 -17.95
C PRO A 65 17.06 -10.63 -18.80
N TYR A 66 16.02 -11.21 -18.21
CA TYR A 66 15.04 -11.99 -18.97
C TYR A 66 14.28 -11.07 -19.93
N PRO A 67 14.09 -11.44 -21.22
CA PRO A 67 13.40 -10.62 -22.20
C PRO A 67 11.88 -10.73 -22.02
N TYR A 68 11.35 -10.01 -21.04
CA TYR A 68 9.90 -9.92 -20.83
C TYR A 68 9.20 -9.25 -22.04
N PRO A 69 7.95 -9.64 -22.36
CA PRO A 69 7.18 -8.94 -23.37
C PRO A 69 6.87 -7.50 -22.94
N ASP A 70 6.65 -6.59 -23.89
CA ASP A 70 6.35 -5.17 -23.61
C ASP A 70 5.07 -4.96 -22.78
N THR A 71 4.18 -5.96 -22.76
CA THR A 71 2.96 -5.98 -21.94
C THR A 71 3.21 -6.39 -20.49
N ALA A 72 4.41 -6.87 -20.17
CA ALA A 72 4.72 -7.34 -18.83
C ALA A 72 4.70 -6.19 -17.83
N TYR A 73 4.17 -6.49 -16.67
CA TYR A 73 4.23 -5.63 -15.51
C TYR A 73 4.49 -6.49 -14.28
N PHE A 74 4.92 -5.83 -13.21
CA PHE A 74 5.31 -6.50 -11.98
C PHE A 74 4.44 -6.06 -10.80
N VAL A 75 4.41 -6.92 -9.78
CA VAL A 75 3.67 -6.73 -8.54
C VAL A 75 4.66 -6.57 -7.40
N LEU A 76 4.65 -5.40 -6.78
CA LEU A 76 5.54 -5.06 -5.69
C LEU A 76 4.89 -5.39 -4.35
N SER A 77 5.60 -6.14 -3.52
CA SER A 77 5.24 -6.43 -2.14
C SER A 77 6.50 -6.79 -1.36
N TRP A 78 6.38 -7.03 -0.06
CA TRP A 78 7.50 -7.54 0.71
C TRP A 78 7.94 -8.92 0.21
N TRP A 79 9.24 -9.18 0.26
CA TRP A 79 9.86 -10.36 -0.39
C TRP A 79 9.32 -11.69 0.13
N ASP A 80 8.82 -11.74 1.38
CA ASP A 80 8.13 -12.88 1.97
C ASP A 80 6.99 -13.43 1.07
N TYR A 81 6.30 -12.55 0.32
CA TYR A 81 5.06 -12.88 -0.36
C TYR A 81 5.22 -13.18 -1.86
N GLY A 82 6.43 -13.06 -2.41
CA GLY A 82 6.66 -13.20 -3.85
C GLY A 82 6.19 -14.54 -4.43
N HIS A 83 6.44 -15.66 -3.74
CA HIS A 83 5.95 -16.97 -4.20
C HIS A 83 4.43 -17.07 -4.17
N TRP A 84 3.74 -16.39 -3.25
CA TRP A 84 2.28 -16.40 -3.24
C TRP A 84 1.72 -15.59 -4.41
N ILE A 85 2.29 -14.41 -4.67
CA ILE A 85 1.95 -13.58 -5.83
C ILE A 85 2.13 -14.37 -7.13
N GLU A 86 3.25 -15.08 -7.26
CA GLU A 86 3.54 -15.91 -8.43
C GLU A 86 2.56 -17.09 -8.55
N VAL A 87 2.41 -17.91 -7.51
CA VAL A 87 1.70 -19.19 -7.58
C VAL A 87 0.18 -19.05 -7.51
N ILE A 88 -0.33 -18.07 -6.75
CA ILE A 88 -1.77 -17.86 -6.57
C ILE A 88 -2.25 -16.76 -7.52
N GLY A 89 -1.55 -15.64 -7.51
CA GLY A 89 -1.87 -14.47 -8.34
C GLY A 89 -1.56 -14.66 -9.82
N HIS A 90 -0.66 -15.58 -10.19
CA HIS A 90 -0.16 -15.73 -11.56
C HIS A 90 0.32 -14.38 -12.13
N ARG A 91 1.01 -13.60 -11.28
CA ARG A 91 1.65 -12.33 -11.63
C ARG A 91 3.13 -12.37 -11.27
N ILE A 92 3.91 -11.47 -11.85
CA ILE A 92 5.37 -11.48 -11.71
C ILE A 92 5.74 -10.62 -10.49
N PRO A 93 6.26 -11.20 -9.40
CA PRO A 93 6.63 -10.42 -8.23
C PRO A 93 7.94 -9.65 -8.47
N ASN A 94 8.01 -8.40 -8.01
CA ASN A 94 9.27 -7.63 -8.02
C ASN A 94 10.31 -8.20 -7.04
N ALA A 95 9.85 -8.75 -5.91
CA ALA A 95 10.69 -9.31 -4.85
C ALA A 95 10.20 -10.70 -4.43
N ASN A 96 11.09 -11.60 -4.03
CA ASN A 96 10.71 -12.99 -3.72
C ASN A 96 11.49 -13.63 -2.56
N PRO A 97 11.02 -14.78 -2.03
CA PRO A 97 11.61 -15.49 -0.90
C PRO A 97 13.07 -15.94 -1.06
N PHE A 98 13.66 -15.86 -2.25
CA PHE A 98 15.11 -16.03 -2.45
C PHE A 98 15.92 -14.77 -2.09
N GLN A 99 15.29 -13.78 -1.45
CA GLN A 99 15.86 -12.48 -1.09
C GLN A 99 16.30 -11.65 -2.31
N ALA A 100 15.69 -11.91 -3.46
CA ALA A 100 15.85 -11.09 -4.66
C ALA A 100 14.83 -9.94 -4.65
N GLY A 101 15.22 -8.79 -5.21
CA GLY A 101 14.34 -7.62 -5.37
C GLY A 101 14.04 -6.84 -4.09
N ILE A 102 14.71 -7.14 -2.97
CA ILE A 102 14.55 -6.40 -1.72
C ILE A 102 14.99 -4.93 -1.90
N GLY A 103 16.08 -4.67 -2.62
CA GLY A 103 16.68 -3.34 -2.73
C GLY A 103 17.45 -2.93 -1.48
N GLY A 104 17.79 -1.64 -1.38
CA GLY A 104 18.50 -1.06 -0.24
C GLY A 104 20.00 -1.29 -0.24
N GLY A 105 20.57 -1.49 0.96
CA GLY A 105 22.00 -1.61 1.19
C GLY A 105 22.80 -0.34 0.89
N LYS A 106 24.14 -0.46 0.81
CA LYS A 106 25.03 0.70 0.63
C LYS A 106 24.81 1.49 -0.66
N SER A 107 24.35 0.81 -1.71
CA SER A 107 24.03 1.44 -3.00
C SER A 107 22.63 2.00 -3.06
N HIS A 108 21.81 1.79 -2.01
CA HIS A 108 20.41 2.17 -1.97
C HIS A 108 19.65 1.74 -3.23
N ALA A 109 19.82 0.47 -3.61
CA ALA A 109 19.28 -0.04 -4.87
C ALA A 109 17.74 -0.06 -4.85
N PRO A 110 17.06 0.28 -5.96
CA PRO A 110 15.60 0.16 -6.04
C PRO A 110 15.10 -1.25 -5.73
N GLY A 111 14.10 -1.36 -4.87
CA GLY A 111 13.44 -2.63 -4.52
C GLY A 111 12.31 -2.42 -3.52
N ALA A 112 11.79 -3.52 -2.98
CA ALA A 112 10.69 -3.50 -2.01
C ALA A 112 11.00 -2.63 -0.78
N SER A 113 12.17 -2.77 -0.17
CA SER A 113 12.51 -2.04 1.05
C SER A 113 12.54 -0.53 0.81
N THR A 114 13.26 -0.07 -0.22
CA THR A 114 13.38 1.36 -0.55
C THR A 114 12.03 1.94 -0.93
N PHE A 115 11.19 1.20 -1.64
CA PHE A 115 9.83 1.65 -1.98
C PHE A 115 8.98 1.86 -0.73
N PHE A 116 8.84 0.86 0.13
CA PHE A 116 7.94 0.93 1.29
C PHE A 116 8.43 1.93 2.37
N THR A 117 9.74 2.21 2.41
CA THR A 117 10.31 3.21 3.31
C THR A 117 10.44 4.60 2.68
N ALA A 118 10.19 4.76 1.37
CA ALA A 118 10.28 6.03 0.67
C ALA A 118 9.45 7.10 1.39
N GLN A 119 10.03 8.30 1.54
CA GLN A 119 9.45 9.38 2.34
C GLN A 119 8.61 10.35 1.50
N THR A 120 8.62 10.17 0.17
CA THR A 120 7.83 10.96 -0.77
C THR A 120 7.22 10.07 -1.84
N GLU A 121 6.10 10.49 -2.42
CA GLU A 121 5.48 9.77 -3.54
C GLU A 121 6.40 9.77 -4.78
N ASP A 122 7.11 10.87 -5.04
CA ASP A 122 8.03 10.97 -6.19
C ASP A 122 9.18 9.95 -6.11
N GLU A 123 9.82 9.80 -4.94
CA GLU A 123 10.84 8.77 -4.71
C GLU A 123 10.27 7.35 -4.95
N ALA A 124 9.06 7.10 -4.45
CA ALA A 124 8.39 5.82 -4.64
C ALA A 124 8.07 5.55 -6.11
N ASN A 125 7.66 6.58 -6.85
CA ASN A 125 7.36 6.50 -8.28
C ASN A 125 8.61 6.18 -9.10
N GLU A 126 9.75 6.83 -8.82
CA GLU A 126 11.02 6.53 -9.49
C GLU A 126 11.42 5.06 -9.29
N ILE A 127 11.22 4.53 -8.08
CA ILE A 127 11.46 3.12 -7.76
C ILE A 127 10.46 2.22 -8.52
N ALA A 128 9.16 2.54 -8.49
CA ALA A 128 8.13 1.78 -9.18
C ALA A 128 8.37 1.72 -10.70
N ASP A 129 8.72 2.85 -11.32
CA ASP A 129 9.06 2.96 -12.74
C ASP A 129 10.30 2.11 -13.07
N THR A 130 11.35 2.19 -12.26
CA THR A 130 12.58 1.40 -12.43
C THR A 130 12.29 -0.11 -12.35
N LEU A 131 11.36 -0.50 -11.50
CA LEU A 131 10.98 -1.89 -11.25
C LEU A 131 9.91 -2.41 -12.23
N GLY A 132 9.32 -1.56 -13.08
CA GLY A 132 8.18 -1.93 -13.93
C GLY A 132 6.93 -2.31 -13.12
N THR A 133 6.80 -1.76 -11.91
CA THR A 133 5.69 -2.04 -11.00
C THR A 133 4.39 -1.48 -11.58
N ARG A 134 3.32 -2.26 -11.52
CA ARG A 134 1.95 -1.78 -11.80
C ARG A 134 1.02 -1.96 -10.62
N TYR A 135 1.24 -2.98 -9.80
CA TYR A 135 0.44 -3.19 -8.58
C TYR A 135 1.33 -3.25 -7.36
N VAL A 136 0.83 -2.73 -6.25
CA VAL A 136 1.47 -2.81 -4.95
C VAL A 136 0.55 -3.57 -4.02
N VAL A 137 1.06 -4.60 -3.35
CA VAL A 137 0.32 -5.35 -2.33
C VAL A 137 0.96 -5.09 -0.98
N SER A 138 0.18 -4.53 -0.07
CA SER A 138 0.58 -4.28 1.32
C SER A 138 -0.34 -5.05 2.26
N ASP A 139 0.23 -5.61 3.32
CA ASP A 139 -0.52 -6.25 4.39
C ASP A 139 -0.23 -5.63 5.76
N VAL A 140 -1.07 -5.95 6.74
CA VAL A 140 -0.95 -5.36 8.07
C VAL A 140 0.35 -5.76 8.77
N GLU A 141 0.94 -6.90 8.41
CA GLU A 141 2.24 -7.30 8.95
C GLU A 141 3.33 -6.37 8.43
N MET A 142 3.36 -6.04 7.14
CA MET A 142 4.23 -5.01 6.56
C MET A 142 4.06 -3.67 7.28
N ALA A 143 2.82 -3.22 7.42
CA ALA A 143 2.51 -1.94 8.04
C ALA A 143 2.92 -1.87 9.50
N THR A 144 2.92 -2.98 10.23
CA THR A 144 3.17 -2.97 11.68
C THR A 144 4.41 -3.78 12.05
N GLY A 145 4.27 -5.10 12.21
CA GLY A 145 5.29 -5.96 12.78
C GLY A 145 6.55 -6.14 11.93
N LYS A 146 6.49 -5.97 10.61
CA LYS A 146 7.61 -6.18 9.67
C LYS A 146 8.25 -4.88 9.19
N PHE A 147 7.66 -3.72 9.46
CA PHE A 147 8.19 -2.44 9.00
C PHE A 147 9.66 -2.22 9.41
N TYR A 148 10.04 -2.66 10.62
CA TYR A 148 11.43 -2.57 11.09
C TYR A 148 12.44 -3.38 10.26
N ALA A 149 12.01 -4.47 9.63
CA ALA A 149 12.88 -5.23 8.75
C ALA A 149 13.09 -4.47 7.44
N MET A 150 12.05 -3.81 6.92
CA MET A 150 12.14 -3.00 5.70
C MET A 150 13.15 -1.86 5.88
N THR A 151 13.08 -1.12 7.00
CA THR A 151 14.04 -0.06 7.31
C THR A 151 15.48 -0.57 7.46
N ALA A 152 15.66 -1.75 8.06
CA ALA A 152 16.97 -2.39 8.19
C ALA A 152 17.57 -2.78 6.82
N TRP A 153 16.77 -3.33 5.90
CA TRP A 153 17.22 -3.66 4.54
C TRP A 153 17.52 -2.41 3.70
N THR A 154 16.72 -1.36 3.84
CA THR A 154 16.99 -0.04 3.24
C THR A 154 18.33 0.54 3.73
N GLY A 155 18.73 0.22 4.98
CA GLY A 155 19.92 0.77 5.61
C GLY A 155 19.66 2.10 6.33
N ASP A 156 18.40 2.38 6.66
CA ASP A 156 17.94 3.61 7.30
C ASP A 156 16.93 3.25 8.41
N THR A 157 17.40 3.14 9.65
CA THR A 157 16.58 2.66 10.79
C THR A 157 16.17 3.75 11.76
N GLU A 158 16.68 4.98 11.61
CA GLU A 158 16.56 6.02 12.63
C GLU A 158 15.21 6.74 12.56
N GLY A 159 14.67 7.12 13.71
CA GLY A 159 13.56 8.06 13.78
C GLY A 159 12.19 7.55 13.34
N TYR A 160 12.01 6.27 12.98
CA TYR A 160 10.69 5.68 12.65
C TYR A 160 9.84 5.32 13.88
N TRP A 161 10.46 5.19 15.05
CA TRP A 161 9.77 4.96 16.32
C TRP A 161 10.24 5.96 17.37
N GLN A 162 9.35 6.24 18.33
CA GLN A 162 9.67 7.00 19.53
C GLN A 162 9.26 6.23 20.78
N THR A 163 10.12 6.29 21.80
CA THR A 163 9.85 5.68 23.10
C THR A 163 9.17 6.69 24.01
N VAL A 164 7.96 6.37 24.45
CA VAL A 164 7.18 7.19 25.40
C VAL A 164 7.09 6.46 26.73
N GLN A 165 7.31 7.18 27.82
CA GLN A 165 7.14 6.64 29.18
C GLN A 165 5.65 6.65 29.54
N THR A 166 5.09 5.47 29.80
CA THR A 166 3.71 5.30 30.26
C THR A 166 3.69 4.81 31.71
N SER A 167 2.53 4.82 32.36
CA SER A 167 2.37 4.22 33.69
C SER A 167 2.69 2.71 33.73
N GLY A 168 2.61 2.03 32.58
CA GLY A 168 3.01 0.63 32.40
C GLY A 168 4.47 0.43 31.96
N GLY A 169 5.29 1.49 31.95
CA GLY A 169 6.68 1.47 31.49
C GLY A 169 6.88 2.06 30.09
N PRO A 170 8.10 2.00 29.54
CA PRO A 170 8.41 2.51 28.21
C PRO A 170 7.66 1.72 27.13
N GLN A 171 6.99 2.44 26.22
CA GLN A 171 6.31 1.89 25.06
C GLN A 171 6.86 2.56 23.80
N ASN A 172 7.00 1.79 22.72
CA ASN A 172 7.43 2.30 21.42
C ASN A 172 6.21 2.57 20.54
N PHE A 173 6.14 3.78 20.01
CA PHE A 173 5.09 4.21 19.09
C PHE A 173 5.69 4.61 17.75
N PRO A 174 4.99 4.39 16.62
CA PRO A 174 5.40 4.93 15.33
C PRO A 174 5.52 6.46 15.40
N SER A 175 6.58 7.01 14.82
CA SER A 175 6.76 8.46 14.70
C SER A 175 6.11 9.00 13.41
N MET A 176 6.14 10.32 13.22
CA MET A 176 5.72 10.92 11.94
C MET A 176 6.53 10.43 10.73
N ARG A 177 7.82 10.10 10.90
CA ARG A 177 8.63 9.53 9.82
C ARG A 177 8.10 8.17 9.33
N TYR A 178 7.50 7.39 10.23
CA TYR A 178 6.78 6.17 9.83
C TYR A 178 5.52 6.52 9.03
N TYR A 179 4.72 7.48 9.49
CA TYR A 179 3.48 7.86 8.80
C TYR A 179 3.72 8.51 7.43
N ASP A 180 4.86 9.19 7.25
CA ASP A 180 5.28 9.74 5.96
C ASP A 180 5.79 8.66 4.98
N SER A 181 6.14 7.48 5.47
CA SER A 181 6.57 6.38 4.60
C SER A 181 5.46 5.90 3.66
N MET A 182 5.82 5.38 2.50
CA MET A 182 4.86 4.80 1.57
C MET A 182 4.03 3.65 2.18
N GLU A 183 4.60 2.82 3.06
CA GLU A 183 3.81 1.79 3.74
C GLU A 183 2.72 2.40 4.64
N GLY A 184 3.06 3.46 5.39
CA GLY A 184 2.09 4.21 6.19
C GLY A 184 1.00 4.83 5.31
N ARG A 185 1.41 5.51 4.23
CA ARG A 185 0.51 6.16 3.27
C ARG A 185 -0.42 5.18 2.56
N LEU A 186 0.07 4.01 2.16
CA LEU A 186 -0.73 2.98 1.52
C LEU A 186 -1.63 2.27 2.55
N HIS A 187 -1.07 1.68 3.60
CA HIS A 187 -1.83 0.79 4.46
C HIS A 187 -2.62 1.53 5.54
N ILE A 188 -2.00 2.45 6.27
CA ILE A 188 -2.67 3.15 7.38
C ILE A 188 -3.62 4.22 6.85
N PHE A 189 -3.29 4.86 5.72
CA PHE A 189 -4.08 5.95 5.15
C PHE A 189 -4.86 5.57 3.90
N ASP A 190 -4.91 4.29 3.52
CA ASP A 190 -5.68 3.80 2.37
C ASP A 190 -5.29 4.48 1.03
N GLY A 191 -4.07 5.03 0.93
CA GLY A 191 -3.60 5.79 -0.22
C GLY A 191 -4.25 7.16 -0.37
N ILE A 192 -4.89 7.70 0.68
CA ILE A 192 -5.45 9.06 0.66
C ILE A 192 -4.34 10.06 0.28
N SER A 193 -4.70 11.02 -0.58
CA SER A 193 -3.86 12.07 -1.15
C SER A 193 -2.80 11.65 -2.17
N LEU A 194 -2.50 10.36 -2.34
CA LEU A 194 -1.58 9.89 -3.37
C LEU A 194 -2.11 10.19 -4.77
N SER A 195 -1.27 10.68 -5.66
CA SER A 195 -1.61 11.07 -7.02
C SER A 195 -1.63 9.89 -8.00
N HIS A 196 -0.82 8.88 -7.72
CA HIS A 196 -0.51 7.79 -8.64
C HIS A 196 -0.91 6.41 -8.11
N TYR A 197 -1.42 6.30 -6.89
CA TYR A 197 -1.84 5.02 -6.30
C TYR A 197 -3.32 5.05 -5.94
N ARG A 198 -4.07 4.07 -6.43
CA ARG A 198 -5.47 3.84 -6.05
C ARG A 198 -5.65 2.47 -5.40
N LEU A 199 -6.41 2.40 -4.31
CA LEU A 199 -6.86 1.14 -3.74
C LEU A 199 -7.87 0.50 -4.69
N VAL A 200 -7.57 -0.70 -5.20
CA VAL A 200 -8.44 -1.41 -6.15
C VAL A 200 -9.16 -2.60 -5.54
N HIS A 201 -8.65 -3.09 -4.39
CA HIS A 201 -9.21 -4.22 -3.65
C HIS A 201 -8.68 -4.27 -2.22
N GLU A 202 -9.53 -4.65 -1.25
CA GLU A 202 -9.09 -5.04 0.09
C GLU A 202 -9.73 -6.35 0.57
N SER A 203 -9.04 -7.06 1.46
CA SER A 203 -9.56 -8.26 2.12
C SER A 203 -10.49 -7.89 3.29
N MET A 204 -11.09 -8.91 3.92
CA MET A 204 -11.73 -8.74 5.23
C MET A 204 -10.74 -8.15 6.25
N ALA A 205 -11.26 -7.34 7.17
CA ALA A 205 -10.49 -6.82 8.29
C ALA A 205 -10.16 -7.91 9.32
N GLY A 206 -8.98 -7.83 9.91
CA GLY A 206 -8.57 -8.65 11.05
C GLY A 206 -8.61 -7.88 12.37
N ASN A 207 -8.48 -8.57 13.50
CA ASN A 207 -8.13 -7.91 14.76
C ASN A 207 -6.60 -7.78 14.82
N THR A 208 -6.08 -6.56 14.62
CA THR A 208 -4.65 -6.34 14.38
C THR A 208 -4.11 -5.16 15.19
N ALA A 209 -2.81 -4.92 15.09
CA ALA A 209 -2.17 -3.73 15.67
C ALA A 209 -2.48 -2.42 14.90
N GLU A 210 -3.07 -2.49 13.70
CA GLU A 210 -3.40 -1.32 12.87
C GLU A 210 -4.22 -0.28 13.63
N LEU A 211 -5.20 -0.73 14.44
CA LEU A 211 -6.02 0.15 15.27
C LEU A 211 -5.17 1.08 16.16
N GLY A 212 -4.13 0.53 16.80
CA GLY A 212 -3.22 1.32 17.64
C GLY A 212 -2.41 2.34 16.84
N TYR A 213 -1.99 1.99 15.63
CA TYR A 213 -1.29 2.92 14.73
C TYR A 213 -2.21 4.05 14.28
N ARG A 214 -3.48 3.79 13.99
CA ARG A 214 -4.46 4.82 13.63
C ARG A 214 -4.77 5.76 14.81
N GLN A 215 -4.87 5.21 16.03
CA GLN A 215 -5.04 6.00 17.25
C GLN A 215 -3.86 6.94 17.51
N VAL A 216 -2.63 6.42 17.41
CA VAL A 216 -1.41 7.23 17.59
C VAL A 216 -1.33 8.35 16.56
N TYR A 217 -1.71 8.09 15.31
CA TYR A 217 -1.77 9.14 14.28
C TYR A 217 -2.73 10.27 14.68
N ASN A 218 -3.97 9.92 15.07
CA ASN A 218 -4.96 10.90 15.50
C ASN A 218 -4.50 11.70 16.74
N LEU A 219 -3.65 11.12 17.60
CA LEU A 219 -3.05 11.87 18.70
C LEU A 219 -2.08 12.93 18.20
N TYR A 220 -1.24 12.64 17.20
CA TYR A 220 -0.36 13.66 16.61
C TYR A 220 -1.14 14.83 16.02
N THR A 221 -2.22 14.56 15.31
CA THR A 221 -3.04 15.62 14.69
C THR A 221 -3.71 16.52 15.73
N GLN A 222 -4.00 15.99 16.92
CA GLN A 222 -4.60 16.74 18.04
C GLN A 222 -3.56 17.49 18.89
N MET A 223 -2.34 16.95 19.00
CA MET A 223 -1.30 17.49 19.87
C MET A 223 -0.51 18.65 19.25
N ASP A 224 -0.39 18.69 17.92
CA ASP A 224 0.33 19.75 17.21
C ASP A 224 -0.65 20.69 16.49
N PRO A 225 -0.85 21.93 16.96
CA PRO A 225 -1.79 22.87 16.32
C PRO A 225 -1.36 23.26 14.90
N ASP A 226 -0.08 23.09 14.53
CA ASP A 226 0.45 23.37 13.20
C ASP A 226 0.56 22.09 12.32
N PHE A 227 0.02 20.96 12.77
CA PHE A 227 0.20 19.66 12.12
C PHE A 227 -0.08 19.71 10.61
N HIS A 228 -1.24 20.24 10.21
CA HIS A 228 -1.64 20.26 8.80
C HIS A 228 -0.85 21.25 7.94
N ASN A 229 -0.15 22.21 8.55
CA ASN A 229 0.77 23.07 7.82
C ASN A 229 2.11 22.33 7.56
N LYS A 230 2.50 21.43 8.46
CA LYS A 230 3.73 20.63 8.34
C LYS A 230 3.54 19.39 7.44
N TYR A 231 2.36 18.78 7.52
CA TYR A 231 1.99 17.56 6.78
C TYR A 231 0.72 17.80 5.95
N PRO A 232 0.78 18.66 4.92
CA PRO A 232 -0.40 19.05 4.14
C PRO A 232 -1.02 17.88 3.34
N ASP A 233 -0.22 16.86 3.04
CA ASP A 233 -0.65 15.71 2.23
C ASP A 233 -1.21 14.57 3.07
N LEU A 234 -1.08 14.61 4.40
CA LEU A 234 -1.60 13.56 5.28
C LEU A 234 -3.07 13.84 5.68
N PRO A 235 -3.89 12.79 5.92
CA PRO A 235 -5.29 12.96 6.28
C PRO A 235 -5.48 13.76 7.57
N LYS A 236 -6.54 14.58 7.67
CA LYS A 236 -6.77 15.35 8.91
C LYS A 236 -7.02 14.48 10.14
N SER A 237 -7.67 13.35 9.92
CA SER A 237 -7.87 12.27 10.88
C SER A 237 -8.14 10.99 10.11
N VAL A 238 -8.06 9.86 10.80
CA VAL A 238 -8.43 8.55 10.25
C VAL A 238 -9.42 7.85 11.18
N ALA A 239 -10.28 7.02 10.59
CA ALA A 239 -11.19 6.20 11.38
C ALA A 239 -10.39 5.21 12.23
N GLU A 240 -10.65 5.15 13.54
CA GLU A 240 -10.00 4.24 14.48
C GLU A 240 -10.64 2.85 14.42
N THR A 241 -10.45 2.17 13.30
CA THR A 241 -10.88 0.80 13.06
C THR A 241 -9.78 0.01 12.37
N ASN A 242 -9.77 -1.30 12.56
CA ASN A 242 -9.04 -2.17 11.64
C ASN A 242 -9.70 -2.14 10.26
N THR A 243 -8.88 -2.24 9.22
CA THR A 243 -9.28 -2.31 7.81
C THR A 243 -8.78 -3.62 7.19
N GLY A 244 -8.93 -3.78 5.87
CA GLY A 244 -8.55 -5.02 5.20
C GLY A 244 -7.11 -5.44 5.50
N TYR A 245 -6.95 -6.70 5.93
CA TYR A 245 -5.65 -7.28 6.29
C TYR A 245 -4.65 -7.22 5.11
N VAL A 246 -5.11 -7.44 3.88
CA VAL A 246 -4.36 -7.25 2.63
C VAL A 246 -5.05 -6.18 1.79
N LYS A 247 -4.26 -5.29 1.20
CA LYS A 247 -4.71 -4.24 0.29
C LYS A 247 -3.91 -4.28 -1.00
N ILE A 248 -4.60 -4.12 -2.13
CA ILE A 248 -3.99 -4.08 -3.46
C ILE A 248 -4.21 -2.69 -4.03
N PHE A 249 -3.12 -2.04 -4.41
CA PHE A 249 -3.11 -0.75 -5.08
C PHE A 249 -2.67 -0.92 -6.52
N GLU A 250 -3.23 -0.11 -7.42
CA GLU A 250 -2.70 0.05 -8.79
C GLU A 250 -1.95 1.38 -8.88
N TYR A 251 -0.73 1.30 -9.42
CA TYR A 251 0.09 2.44 -9.80
C TYR A 251 -0.28 2.90 -11.22
N VAL A 252 -0.74 4.13 -11.33
CA VAL A 252 -1.34 4.72 -12.54
C VAL A 252 -0.73 6.09 -12.84
N LYS A 253 -0.84 6.54 -14.10
CA LYS A 253 -0.41 7.89 -14.47
C LYS A 253 -1.22 8.98 -13.77
N GLY A 254 -2.52 8.74 -13.56
CA GLY A 254 -3.44 9.66 -12.90
C GLY A 254 -3.93 10.77 -13.83
N ALA A 255 -5.23 11.02 -13.83
CA ALA A 255 -5.83 12.07 -14.66
C ALA A 255 -5.51 13.46 -14.10
N ARG A 256 -5.24 14.43 -14.97
CA ARG A 256 -4.89 15.80 -14.58
C ARG A 256 -6.09 16.71 -14.64
N ILE A 257 -6.68 17.06 -13.50
CA ILE A 257 -7.80 18.00 -13.44
C ILE A 257 -7.24 19.41 -13.25
N THR A 258 -7.54 20.32 -14.19
CA THR A 258 -7.04 21.71 -14.16
C THR A 258 -8.16 22.72 -14.33
N GLY A 259 -8.04 23.86 -13.65
CA GLY A 259 -8.97 24.97 -13.75
C GLY A 259 -8.36 26.27 -13.28
N THR A 260 -9.19 27.30 -13.16
CA THR A 260 -8.78 28.63 -12.71
C THR A 260 -9.39 29.00 -11.36
N ALA A 261 -8.61 29.69 -10.53
CA ALA A 261 -8.99 30.21 -9.22
C ALA A 261 -8.23 31.53 -8.96
N PRO A 262 -8.68 32.39 -8.02
CA PRO A 262 -7.88 33.55 -7.64
C PRO A 262 -6.48 33.13 -7.18
N PRO A 263 -5.42 33.87 -7.55
CA PRO A 263 -4.04 33.52 -7.20
C PRO A 263 -3.86 33.27 -5.70
N ASN A 264 -3.05 32.27 -5.35
CA ASN A 264 -2.75 31.87 -3.97
C ASN A 264 -3.96 31.38 -3.16
N THR A 265 -5.07 31.01 -3.82
CA THR A 265 -6.19 30.35 -3.16
C THR A 265 -5.89 28.86 -3.01
N THR A 266 -6.15 28.30 -1.83
CA THR A 266 -6.13 26.84 -1.62
C THR A 266 -7.46 26.22 -2.10
N ILE A 267 -7.35 25.15 -2.88
CA ILE A 267 -8.45 24.38 -3.44
C ILE A 267 -8.36 22.96 -2.87
N SER A 268 -9.49 22.40 -2.47
CA SER A 268 -9.56 20.99 -2.07
C SER A 268 -10.37 20.19 -3.08
N LEU A 269 -9.99 18.94 -3.25
CA LEU A 269 -10.68 17.95 -4.07
C LEU A 269 -10.99 16.75 -3.19
N SER A 270 -12.17 16.15 -3.35
CA SER A 270 -12.58 14.96 -2.61
C SER A 270 -13.46 14.04 -3.44
N VAL A 271 -13.36 12.73 -3.23
CA VAL A 271 -14.28 11.73 -3.77
C VAL A 271 -14.54 10.63 -2.73
N PRO A 272 -15.79 10.21 -2.51
CA PRO A 272 -16.09 9.08 -1.64
C PRO A 272 -15.69 7.77 -2.33
N ILE A 273 -14.91 6.94 -1.64
CA ILE A 273 -14.52 5.61 -2.09
C ILE A 273 -15.33 4.58 -1.31
N LEU A 274 -15.95 3.64 -2.03
CA LEU A 274 -16.60 2.46 -1.47
C LEU A 274 -15.75 1.22 -1.79
N THR A 275 -15.32 0.53 -0.74
CA THR A 275 -14.56 -0.71 -0.86
C THR A 275 -15.48 -1.90 -1.10
N ASN A 276 -14.90 -2.99 -1.59
CA ASN A 276 -15.57 -4.28 -1.73
C ASN A 276 -16.03 -4.90 -0.40
N GLN A 277 -15.56 -4.39 0.74
CA GLN A 277 -15.99 -4.80 2.08
C GLN A 277 -17.13 -3.94 2.64
N GLY A 278 -17.66 -3.00 1.86
CA GLY A 278 -18.69 -2.05 2.30
C GLY A 278 -18.17 -0.94 3.20
N ARG A 279 -16.85 -0.87 3.43
CA ARG A 279 -16.20 0.25 4.12
C ARG A 279 -16.13 1.45 3.17
N ALA A 280 -16.42 2.64 3.69
CA ALA A 280 -16.29 3.90 2.96
C ALA A 280 -15.23 4.80 3.60
N PHE A 281 -14.50 5.53 2.77
CA PHE A 281 -13.61 6.61 3.16
C PHE A 281 -13.59 7.69 2.08
N ASN A 282 -13.09 8.89 2.40
CA ASN A 282 -12.93 9.95 1.41
C ASN A 282 -11.48 10.03 0.97
N TYR A 283 -11.24 9.89 -0.32
CA TYR A 283 -9.99 10.33 -0.92
C TYR A 283 -10.03 11.86 -1.04
N THR A 284 -8.93 12.51 -0.68
CA THR A 284 -8.83 13.97 -0.71
C THR A 284 -7.46 14.43 -1.19
N GLN A 285 -7.40 15.57 -1.89
CA GLN A 285 -6.17 16.29 -2.17
C GLN A 285 -6.37 17.78 -1.92
N THR A 286 -5.29 18.51 -1.69
CA THR A 286 -5.29 19.97 -1.68
C THR A 286 -4.19 20.51 -2.59
N THR A 287 -4.44 21.66 -3.20
CA THR A 287 -3.44 22.37 -4.00
C THR A 287 -3.65 23.86 -3.87
N THR A 288 -2.65 24.66 -4.23
CA THR A 288 -2.74 26.12 -4.22
C THR A 288 -2.65 26.63 -5.65
N ALA A 289 -3.59 27.51 -6.03
CA ALA A 289 -3.54 28.17 -7.33
C ALA A 289 -2.28 29.00 -7.47
N SER A 290 -1.58 28.85 -8.59
CA SER A 290 -0.35 29.58 -8.86
C SER A 290 -0.61 31.10 -9.03
N SER A 291 0.46 31.87 -9.20
CA SER A 291 0.37 33.32 -9.39
C SER A 291 -0.44 33.75 -10.62
N ASN A 292 -0.58 32.87 -11.62
CA ASN A 292 -1.40 33.10 -12.80
C ASN A 292 -2.86 32.64 -12.64
N GLY A 293 -3.23 32.13 -11.46
CA GLY A 293 -4.57 31.63 -11.15
C GLY A 293 -4.87 30.21 -11.62
N THR A 294 -3.89 29.45 -12.11
CA THR A 294 -4.10 28.03 -12.52
C THR A 294 -3.88 27.09 -11.35
N PHE A 295 -4.75 26.09 -11.20
CA PHE A 295 -4.53 24.94 -10.32
C PHE A 295 -4.51 23.62 -11.12
N THR A 296 -3.90 22.59 -10.55
CA THR A 296 -3.87 21.24 -11.12
C THR A 296 -3.87 20.20 -10.00
N PHE A 297 -4.70 19.18 -10.15
CA PHE A 297 -4.67 17.94 -9.38
C PHE A 297 -4.27 16.79 -10.31
N THR A 298 -3.57 15.80 -9.78
CA THR A 298 -3.36 14.51 -10.44
C THR A 298 -4.08 13.46 -9.60
N VAL A 299 -5.08 12.80 -10.16
CA VAL A 299 -5.98 11.92 -9.41
C VAL A 299 -5.97 10.48 -9.96
N PRO A 300 -5.90 9.45 -9.09
CA PRO A 300 -5.69 8.08 -9.54
C PRO A 300 -6.99 7.29 -9.75
N TYR A 301 -8.13 7.74 -9.23
CA TYR A 301 -9.39 7.00 -9.34
C TYR A 301 -10.19 7.44 -10.57
N SER A 302 -10.77 6.47 -11.28
CA SER A 302 -11.83 6.73 -12.25
C SER A 302 -13.18 6.70 -11.55
N THR A 303 -14.07 7.62 -11.91
CA THR A 303 -15.47 7.67 -11.45
C THR A 303 -16.42 6.90 -12.37
N ASP A 304 -15.97 6.57 -13.59
CA ASP A 304 -16.78 5.88 -14.60
C ASP A 304 -16.72 4.35 -14.44
N GLY A 305 -15.81 3.85 -13.59
CA GLY A 305 -15.61 2.43 -13.33
C GLY A 305 -14.61 1.76 -14.29
N PRO A 306 -14.45 0.44 -14.19
CA PRO A 306 -13.45 -0.30 -14.96
C PRO A 306 -13.82 -0.42 -16.44
N ILE A 307 -12.80 -0.53 -17.30
CA ILE A 307 -12.95 -0.77 -18.75
C ILE A 307 -12.48 -2.18 -19.13
N ALA A 308 -12.93 -2.66 -20.30
CA ALA A 308 -12.52 -3.96 -20.83
C ALA A 308 -10.99 -3.99 -21.05
N GLY A 309 -10.35 -5.07 -20.61
CA GLY A 309 -8.88 -5.23 -20.70
C GLY A 309 -8.08 -4.43 -19.66
N GLY A 310 -8.75 -3.62 -18.82
CA GLY A 310 -8.17 -2.96 -17.65
C GLY A 310 -8.35 -3.75 -16.36
N THR A 311 -7.94 -3.17 -15.24
CA THR A 311 -8.22 -3.70 -13.91
C THR A 311 -9.73 -3.68 -13.66
N GLN A 312 -10.31 -4.82 -13.31
CA GLN A 312 -11.70 -4.94 -12.88
C GLN A 312 -11.80 -4.67 -11.38
N PHE A 313 -11.47 -3.43 -10.98
CA PHE A 313 -11.41 -3.02 -9.58
C PHE A 313 -12.78 -3.12 -8.89
N ASP A 314 -12.79 -3.60 -7.63
CA ASP A 314 -14.00 -3.76 -6.82
C ASP A 314 -14.07 -2.76 -5.65
N THR A 315 -13.04 -1.93 -5.52
CA THR A 315 -12.98 -0.74 -4.68
C THR A 315 -12.86 0.48 -5.59
N MET A 316 -13.84 1.39 -5.53
CA MET A 316 -13.94 2.51 -6.47
C MET A 316 -14.73 3.68 -5.90
N PRO A 317 -14.68 4.86 -6.54
CA PRO A 317 -15.58 5.96 -6.25
C PRO A 317 -17.05 5.54 -6.26
N SER A 318 -17.82 6.02 -5.27
CA SER A 318 -19.29 5.90 -5.25
C SER A 318 -20.01 7.14 -5.77
N ASP A 319 -19.26 8.20 -6.10
CA ASP A 319 -19.73 9.47 -6.65
C ASP A 319 -18.63 10.14 -7.50
N MET A 320 -18.94 11.30 -8.06
CA MET A 320 -18.00 12.16 -8.79
C MET A 320 -16.99 12.85 -7.85
N TYR A 321 -15.89 13.33 -8.43
CA TYR A 321 -14.98 14.22 -7.72
C TYR A 321 -15.65 15.56 -7.44
N THR A 322 -15.60 16.00 -6.18
CA THR A 322 -16.03 17.32 -5.75
C THR A 322 -14.82 18.22 -5.54
N ILE A 323 -14.68 19.24 -6.37
CA ILE A 323 -13.72 20.33 -6.21
C ILE A 323 -14.39 21.46 -5.41
N THR A 324 -13.78 21.86 -4.31
CA THR A 324 -14.26 22.98 -3.49
C THR A 324 -13.38 24.20 -3.69
N LEU A 325 -13.91 25.20 -4.38
CA LEU A 325 -13.27 26.49 -4.61
C LEU A 325 -14.02 27.59 -3.87
N LEU A 326 -13.36 28.27 -2.92
CA LEU A 326 -13.97 29.34 -2.11
C LEU A 326 -15.31 28.91 -1.45
N GLY A 327 -15.39 27.65 -1.00
CA GLY A 327 -16.59 27.07 -0.39
C GLY A 327 -17.69 26.64 -1.38
N ARG A 328 -17.45 26.74 -2.70
CA ARG A 328 -18.41 26.28 -3.72
C ARG A 328 -17.99 24.92 -4.29
N PRO A 329 -18.89 23.92 -4.28
CA PRO A 329 -18.60 22.60 -4.84
C PRO A 329 -18.80 22.58 -6.37
N HIS A 330 -17.91 21.88 -7.08
CA HIS A 330 -17.97 21.60 -8.51
C HIS A 330 -17.72 20.11 -8.74
N GLN A 331 -18.65 19.44 -9.45
CA GLN A 331 -18.55 18.00 -9.73
C GLN A 331 -17.79 17.74 -11.03
N VAL A 332 -16.96 16.69 -11.04
CA VAL A 332 -16.12 16.29 -12.17
C VAL A 332 -16.13 14.78 -12.31
N SER A 333 -16.47 14.28 -13.50
CA SER A 333 -16.26 12.87 -13.86
C SER A 333 -14.84 12.68 -14.40
N VAL A 334 -14.24 11.53 -14.11
CA VAL A 334 -12.93 11.11 -14.58
C VAL A 334 -13.05 9.72 -15.17
N SER A 335 -12.81 9.60 -16.48
CA SER A 335 -12.85 8.30 -17.16
C SER A 335 -11.61 7.47 -16.84
N GLU A 336 -11.71 6.15 -16.96
CA GLU A 336 -10.57 5.25 -16.77
C GLU A 336 -9.50 5.46 -17.84
N GLU A 337 -9.89 5.81 -19.06
CA GLU A 337 -8.95 6.18 -20.13
C GLU A 337 -8.15 7.44 -19.77
N ASP A 338 -8.77 8.43 -19.12
CA ASP A 338 -8.07 9.63 -18.65
C ASP A 338 -7.03 9.30 -17.57
N VAL A 339 -7.36 8.41 -16.63
CA VAL A 339 -6.45 7.94 -15.58
C VAL A 339 -5.26 7.21 -16.18
N MET A 340 -5.50 6.27 -17.08
CA MET A 340 -4.45 5.42 -17.65
C MET A 340 -3.54 6.20 -18.62
N ASN A 341 -4.07 7.20 -19.31
CA ASN A 341 -3.31 8.03 -20.25
C ASN A 341 -2.66 9.26 -19.62
N GLY A 342 -3.06 9.65 -18.40
CA GLY A 342 -2.64 10.90 -17.79
C GLY A 342 -3.24 12.13 -18.47
N SER A 343 -4.45 11.98 -19.03
CA SER A 343 -5.13 13.02 -19.81
C SER A 343 -5.47 14.24 -18.95
N THR A 344 -5.60 15.40 -19.60
CA THR A 344 -5.98 16.65 -18.94
C THR A 344 -7.47 16.92 -19.08
N ILE A 345 -8.15 17.09 -17.95
CA ILE A 345 -9.57 17.45 -17.83
C ILE A 345 -9.64 18.91 -17.39
N LYS A 346 -10.29 19.76 -18.19
CA LYS A 346 -10.47 21.19 -17.85
C LYS A 346 -11.80 21.41 -17.16
N VAL A 347 -11.77 22.05 -16.01
CA VAL A 347 -12.95 22.50 -15.27
C VAL A 347 -13.07 24.02 -15.37
N THR A 348 -14.28 24.50 -15.68
CA THR A 348 -14.61 25.91 -15.88
C THR A 348 -15.22 26.54 -14.66
#